data_AF-A0A316KPA7-F1
#
_entry.id   AF-A0A316KPA7-F1
#
_cell.length_a   1.000
_cell.length_b   1.000
_cell.length_c   1.000
_cell.angle_alpha   90.00
_cell.angle_beta   90.00
_cell.angle_gamma   90.00
#
_symmetry.space_group_name_H-M   'P 1'
#
loop_
_entity.id
_entity.type
_entity.pdbx_description
1 polymer ?
#
loop_
_entity_poly.entity_id
_entity_poly.type
_entity_poly.pdbx_seq_one_letter_code
_entity_poly.pdbx_strand_id
1 'polypeptide(L)'
;MGDPSENRRVIGYQEAVDFAYEALEEVSTFPAEVERPAASVLHFCENGDDASLQAVIRAAETQALSFDALSRAAGLILERGEPLPSPLAVWTARRLSEQVERPKIPARFKRGWPGENQERDLLIYDLVTTFRDFGLTATRNDENKINGLSGCDAVAEAMSKRDLTPNTFRGIKAVYLRVKQKYAAGKRPGLGVSVTSELIKDTILK
;
A
#
# COMPACT_ATOMS: atom_id res chain seq x y z
N MET A 1 -10.65 42.51 -8.60
CA MET A 1 -9.93 41.53 -7.75
C MET A 1 -10.99 40.84 -6.92
N GLY A 2 -11.42 39.66 -7.35
CA GLY A 2 -12.36 38.83 -6.58
C GLY A 2 -11.65 38.24 -5.38
N ASP A 3 -12.31 38.26 -4.23
CA ASP A 3 -11.86 37.64 -2.99
C ASP A 3 -11.61 36.13 -3.23
N PRO A 4 -10.39 35.59 -2.99
CA PRO A 4 -10.09 34.18 -3.19
C PRO A 4 -10.63 33.27 -2.08
N SER A 5 -11.63 33.73 -1.31
CA SER A 5 -12.41 32.92 -0.37
C SER A 5 -13.44 32.04 -1.07
N GLU A 6 -13.10 31.49 -2.26
CA GLU A 6 -13.87 30.46 -2.94
C GLU A 6 -14.29 29.39 -1.91
N ASN A 7 -15.60 29.16 -1.83
CA ASN A 7 -16.30 28.14 -1.05
C ASN A 7 -15.49 26.85 -0.88
N ARG A 8 -14.55 26.79 0.07
CA ARG A 8 -13.92 25.53 0.45
C ARG A 8 -14.99 24.73 1.17
N ARG A 9 -15.56 23.77 0.45
CA ARG A 9 -16.45 22.75 1.00
C ARG A 9 -15.82 22.18 2.27
N VAL A 10 -16.50 22.33 3.40
CA VAL A 10 -16.09 21.70 4.65
C VAL A 10 -16.67 20.29 4.64
N ILE A 11 -15.81 19.28 4.75
CA ILE A 11 -16.25 17.88 4.79
C ILE A 11 -16.86 17.55 6.16
N GLY A 12 -18.00 16.86 6.16
CA GLY A 12 -18.58 16.31 7.39
C GLY A 12 -17.74 15.15 7.94
N TYR A 13 -17.83 14.87 9.25
CA TYR A 13 -17.11 13.73 9.84
C TYR A 13 -17.52 12.39 9.20
N GLN A 14 -18.82 12.15 9.06
CA GLN A 14 -19.33 10.90 8.47
C GLN A 14 -18.91 10.78 7.01
N GLU A 15 -18.98 11.89 6.26
CA GLU A 15 -18.50 11.96 4.88
C GLU A 15 -17.01 11.62 4.76
N ALA A 16 -16.18 12.07 5.71
CA ALA A 16 -14.78 11.69 5.77
C ALA A 16 -14.57 10.20 6.11
N VAL A 17 -15.40 9.61 6.98
CA VAL A 17 -15.35 8.17 7.28
C VAL A 17 -15.71 7.35 6.05
N ASP A 18 -16.78 7.73 5.35
CA ASP A 18 -17.27 7.00 4.18
C ASP A 18 -16.26 7.11 3.03
N PHE A 19 -15.70 8.30 2.80
CA PHE A 19 -14.61 8.49 1.84
C PHE A 19 -13.38 7.64 2.17
N ALA A 20 -12.95 7.64 3.44
CA ALA A 20 -11.84 6.78 3.86
C ALA A 20 -12.18 5.30 3.67
N TYR A 21 -13.42 4.90 3.95
CA TYR A 21 -13.86 3.52 3.79
C TYR A 21 -13.78 3.08 2.32
N GLU A 22 -14.24 3.89 1.38
CA GLU A 22 -14.14 3.63 -0.07
C GLU A 22 -12.69 3.62 -0.55
N ALA A 23 -11.88 4.62 -0.16
CA ALA A 23 -10.46 4.67 -0.53
C ALA A 23 -9.66 3.46 0.00
N LEU A 24 -10.08 2.88 1.13
CA LEU A 24 -9.50 1.65 1.67
C LEU A 24 -9.97 0.38 0.94
N GLU A 25 -11.08 0.43 0.17
CA GLU A 25 -11.53 -0.68 -0.69
C GLU A 25 -10.51 -1.01 -1.76
N GLU A 26 -10.04 0.03 -2.44
CA GLU A 26 -9.09 -0.08 -3.55
C GLU A 26 -7.77 -0.73 -3.10
N VAL A 27 -7.44 -0.61 -1.81
CA VAL A 27 -6.28 -1.26 -1.19
C VAL A 27 -6.54 -2.72 -0.82
N SER A 28 -7.79 -3.11 -0.57
CA SER A 28 -8.15 -4.45 -0.10
C SER A 28 -8.17 -5.54 -1.19
N THR A 29 -8.19 -5.16 -2.47
CA THR A 29 -8.33 -6.10 -3.60
C THR A 29 -7.02 -6.61 -4.24
N PHE A 30 -5.84 -6.28 -3.74
CA PHE A 30 -4.59 -6.86 -4.26
C PHE A 30 -3.50 -6.94 -3.18
N PRO A 31 -2.77 -8.07 -3.03
CA PRO A 31 -1.44 -7.97 -2.47
C PRO A 31 -0.53 -7.40 -3.57
N ALA A 32 -0.50 -6.06 -3.69
CA ALA A 32 0.42 -5.33 -4.58
C ALA A 32 1.89 -5.78 -4.39
N GLU A 33 2.21 -6.37 -3.24
CA GLU A 33 3.53 -6.86 -2.87
C GLU A 33 4.01 -8.06 -3.67
N VAL A 34 3.13 -8.99 -4.05
CA VAL A 34 3.50 -10.15 -4.87
C VAL A 34 3.36 -9.81 -6.35
N GLU A 35 2.30 -9.07 -6.70
CA GLU A 35 2.01 -8.72 -8.10
C GLU A 35 3.06 -7.79 -8.71
N ARG A 36 3.60 -6.79 -7.96
CA ARG A 36 4.64 -5.91 -8.51
C ARG A 36 5.96 -6.64 -8.80
N PRO A 37 6.54 -7.41 -7.86
CA PRO A 37 7.72 -8.20 -8.17
C PRO A 37 7.42 -9.33 -9.16
N ALA A 38 6.21 -9.90 -9.18
CA ALA A 38 5.81 -10.84 -10.22
C ALA A 38 5.81 -10.18 -11.61
N ALA A 39 5.33 -8.94 -11.73
CA ALA A 39 5.41 -8.15 -12.95
C ALA A 39 6.88 -7.88 -13.37
N SER A 40 7.78 -7.60 -12.42
CA SER A 40 9.22 -7.53 -12.71
C SER A 40 9.76 -8.87 -13.25
N VAL A 41 9.37 -9.99 -12.66
CA VAL A 41 9.76 -11.33 -13.13
C VAL A 41 9.24 -11.59 -14.55
N LEU A 42 7.97 -11.26 -14.83
CA LEU A 42 7.41 -11.36 -16.17
C LEU A 42 8.20 -10.52 -17.17
N HIS A 43 8.52 -9.27 -16.82
CA HIS A 43 9.34 -8.39 -17.66
C HIS A 43 10.75 -8.96 -17.92
N PHE A 44 11.40 -9.57 -16.93
CA PHE A 44 12.69 -10.24 -17.15
C PHE A 44 12.55 -11.42 -18.12
N CYS A 45 11.46 -12.19 -18.00
CA CYS A 45 11.18 -13.31 -18.90
C CYS A 45 10.94 -12.82 -20.34
N GLU A 46 10.11 -11.79 -20.52
CA GLU A 46 9.76 -11.21 -21.82
C GLU A 46 10.99 -10.63 -22.55
N ASN A 47 11.95 -10.05 -21.81
CA ASN A 47 13.17 -9.48 -22.38
C ASN A 47 14.35 -10.45 -22.46
N GLY A 48 14.20 -11.69 -21.98
CA GLY A 48 15.30 -12.66 -21.90
C GLY A 48 16.44 -12.23 -20.95
N ASP A 49 16.13 -11.46 -19.91
CA ASP A 49 17.10 -11.05 -18.89
C ASP A 49 17.32 -12.16 -17.85
N ASP A 50 18.05 -13.19 -18.28
CA ASP A 50 18.39 -14.34 -17.44
C ASP A 50 19.19 -13.95 -16.19
N ALA A 51 19.98 -12.88 -16.24
CA ALA A 51 20.81 -12.44 -15.11
C ALA A 51 19.93 -11.92 -13.96
N SER A 52 18.96 -11.05 -14.28
CA SER A 52 17.99 -10.55 -13.30
C SER A 52 17.06 -11.66 -12.81
N LEU A 53 16.58 -12.53 -13.71
CA LEU A 53 15.76 -13.68 -13.33
C LEU A 53 16.49 -14.61 -12.34
N GLN A 54 17.76 -14.93 -12.59
CA GLN A 54 18.60 -15.72 -11.67
C GLN A 54 18.82 -15.04 -10.32
N ALA A 55 18.92 -13.70 -10.29
CA ALA A 55 19.01 -12.97 -9.02
C ALA A 55 17.74 -13.12 -8.19
N VAL A 56 16.56 -13.07 -8.81
CA VAL A 56 15.27 -13.29 -8.12
C VAL A 56 15.15 -14.75 -7.65
N ILE A 57 15.57 -15.72 -8.47
CA ILE A 57 15.60 -17.15 -8.10
C ILE A 57 16.44 -17.38 -6.85
N ARG A 58 17.66 -16.82 -6.80
CA ARG A 58 18.50 -16.89 -5.58
C ARG A 58 17.85 -16.20 -4.38
N ALA A 59 17.19 -15.07 -4.60
CA ALA A 59 16.48 -14.38 -3.51
C ALA A 59 15.34 -15.22 -2.95
N ALA A 60 14.62 -15.98 -3.78
CA ALA A 60 13.52 -16.85 -3.35
C ALA A 60 13.94 -18.00 -2.43
N GLU A 61 15.21 -18.36 -2.36
CA GLU A 61 15.72 -19.34 -1.39
C GLU A 61 15.71 -18.80 0.05
N THR A 62 15.72 -17.46 0.22
CA THR A 62 15.84 -16.82 1.54
C THR A 62 14.72 -15.81 1.83
N GLN A 63 13.94 -15.42 0.81
CA GLN A 63 12.92 -14.38 0.91
C GLN A 63 11.56 -14.91 0.46
N ALA A 64 10.59 -14.92 1.38
CA ALA A 64 9.23 -15.36 1.10
C ALA A 64 8.56 -14.56 -0.03
N LEU A 65 8.81 -13.24 -0.12
CA LEU A 65 8.20 -12.41 -1.15
C LEU A 65 8.70 -12.76 -2.56
N SER A 66 10.01 -12.95 -2.72
CA SER A 66 10.60 -13.38 -3.99
C SER A 66 10.12 -14.77 -4.38
N PHE A 67 9.94 -15.67 -3.39
CA PHE A 67 9.35 -16.99 -3.62
C PHE A 67 7.90 -16.88 -4.13
N ASP A 68 7.08 -16.07 -3.49
CA ASP A 68 5.68 -15.88 -3.87
C ASP A 68 5.56 -15.20 -5.24
N ALA A 69 6.41 -14.21 -5.52
CA ALA A 69 6.46 -13.50 -6.79
C ALA A 69 6.85 -14.41 -7.96
N LEU A 70 7.90 -15.24 -7.79
CA LEU A 70 8.27 -16.24 -8.80
C LEU A 70 7.17 -17.27 -9.01
N SER A 71 6.52 -17.72 -7.93
CA SER A 71 5.40 -18.65 -8.00
C SER A 71 4.23 -18.07 -8.81
N ARG A 72 3.91 -16.79 -8.56
CA ARG A 72 2.83 -16.07 -9.23
C ARG A 72 3.15 -15.86 -10.72
N ALA A 73 4.34 -15.37 -11.03
CA ALA A 73 4.78 -15.15 -12.41
C ALA A 73 4.79 -16.47 -13.21
N ALA A 74 5.32 -17.56 -12.64
CA ALA A 74 5.27 -18.86 -13.29
C ALA A 74 3.84 -19.35 -13.53
N GLY A 75 2.94 -19.16 -12.55
CA GLY A 75 1.52 -19.48 -12.70
C GLY A 75 0.85 -18.70 -13.82
N LEU A 76 1.11 -17.39 -13.92
CA LEU A 76 0.55 -16.53 -14.97
C LEU A 76 1.06 -16.92 -16.37
N ILE A 77 2.34 -17.26 -16.52
CA ILE A 77 2.89 -17.72 -17.82
C ILE A 77 2.22 -19.05 -18.22
N LEU A 78 2.10 -20.00 -17.28
CA LEU A 78 1.46 -21.29 -17.54
C LEU A 78 -0.03 -21.14 -17.87
N GLU A 79 -0.74 -20.25 -17.19
CA GLU A 79 -2.15 -19.93 -17.45
C GLU A 79 -2.36 -19.39 -18.87
N ARG A 80 -1.41 -18.62 -19.40
CA ARG A 80 -1.40 -18.15 -20.79
C ARG A 80 -1.05 -19.23 -21.82
N GLY A 81 -0.65 -20.42 -21.37
CA GLY A 81 -0.18 -21.51 -22.24
C GLY A 81 1.21 -21.27 -22.83
N GLU A 82 1.98 -20.33 -22.25
CA GLU A 82 3.32 -19.99 -22.71
C GLU A 82 4.38 -20.89 -22.06
N PRO A 83 5.49 -21.18 -22.76
CA PRO A 83 6.60 -21.93 -22.17
C PRO A 83 7.35 -21.08 -21.14
N LEU A 84 7.66 -21.66 -19.98
CA LEU A 84 8.51 -21.01 -18.98
C LEU A 84 9.96 -20.91 -19.50
N PRO A 85 10.65 -19.77 -19.33
CA PRO A 85 12.09 -19.66 -19.59
C PRO A 85 12.88 -20.68 -18.76
N SER A 86 13.99 -21.20 -19.31
CA SER A 86 14.72 -22.34 -18.73
C SER A 86 15.05 -22.19 -17.23
N PRO A 87 15.59 -21.05 -16.74
CA PRO A 87 15.82 -20.86 -15.31
C PRO A 87 14.55 -20.99 -14.45
N LEU A 88 13.45 -20.39 -14.91
CA LEU A 88 12.17 -20.39 -14.22
C LEU A 88 11.51 -21.77 -14.29
N ALA A 89 11.64 -22.48 -15.41
CA ALA A 89 11.13 -23.84 -15.59
C ALA A 89 11.78 -24.82 -14.60
N VAL A 90 13.11 -24.78 -14.48
CA VAL A 90 13.85 -25.63 -13.52
C VAL A 90 13.44 -25.32 -12.10
N TRP A 91 13.38 -24.04 -11.72
CA TRP A 91 12.95 -23.64 -10.39
C TRP A 91 11.51 -24.08 -10.09
N THR A 92 10.58 -23.89 -11.05
CA THR A 92 9.17 -24.26 -10.91
C THR A 92 9.01 -25.77 -10.77
N ALA A 93 9.74 -26.58 -11.54
CA ALA A 93 9.73 -28.03 -11.43
C ALA A 93 10.21 -28.50 -10.05
N ARG A 94 11.29 -27.90 -9.52
CA ARG A 94 11.79 -28.21 -8.17
C ARG A 94 10.77 -27.83 -7.10
N ARG A 95 10.10 -26.69 -7.23
CA ARG A 95 9.02 -26.27 -6.32
C ARG A 95 7.84 -27.24 -6.35
N LEU A 96 7.37 -27.62 -7.53
CA LEU A 96 6.24 -28.56 -7.69
C LEU A 96 6.58 -29.97 -7.19
N SER A 97 7.86 -30.34 -7.23
CA SER A 97 8.37 -31.60 -6.69
C SER A 97 8.74 -31.52 -5.20
N GLU A 98 8.32 -30.46 -4.51
CA GLU A 98 8.59 -30.22 -3.07
C GLU A 98 10.09 -30.16 -2.69
N GLN A 99 10.98 -29.94 -3.65
CA GLN A 99 12.43 -29.79 -3.42
C GLN A 99 12.82 -28.36 -3.00
N VAL A 100 11.89 -27.42 -3.08
CA VAL A 100 12.07 -26.03 -2.64
C VAL A 100 10.89 -25.66 -1.76
N GLU A 101 11.17 -25.43 -0.48
CA GLU A 101 10.19 -24.95 0.48
C GLU A 101 10.13 -23.43 0.50
N ARG A 102 8.93 -22.89 0.77
CA ARG A 102 8.74 -21.45 0.95
C ARG A 102 9.50 -20.97 2.21
N PRO A 103 10.39 -19.97 2.10
CA PRO A 103 11.08 -19.43 3.27
C PRO A 103 10.10 -18.88 4.31
N LYS A 104 10.43 -19.04 5.59
CA LYS A 104 9.65 -18.45 6.68
C LYS A 104 9.70 -16.93 6.59
N ILE A 105 8.54 -16.28 6.76
CA ILE A 105 8.48 -14.82 6.89
C ILE A 105 9.18 -14.44 8.20
N PRO A 106 10.26 -13.62 8.17
CA PRO A 106 10.93 -13.14 9.37
C PRO A 106 9.93 -12.51 10.35
N ALA A 107 10.10 -12.74 11.66
CA ALA A 107 9.15 -12.27 12.68
C ALA A 107 8.90 -10.75 12.62
N ARG A 108 9.92 -9.96 12.21
CA ARG A 108 9.82 -8.51 11.98
C ARG A 108 8.86 -8.11 10.86
N PHE A 109 8.51 -9.05 9.98
CA PHE A 109 7.59 -8.88 8.85
C PHE A 109 6.28 -9.65 9.02
N LYS A 110 6.04 -10.29 10.19
CA LYS A 110 4.75 -10.94 10.51
C LYS A 110 3.58 -9.95 10.65
N ARG A 111 3.86 -8.64 10.81
CA ARG A 111 2.86 -7.56 10.86
C ARG A 111 2.66 -6.87 9.50
N GLY A 112 2.96 -7.57 8.41
CA GLY A 112 2.99 -7.03 7.05
C GLY A 112 4.41 -6.70 6.59
N TRP A 113 4.64 -6.70 5.27
CA TRP A 113 5.94 -6.38 4.69
C TRP A 113 6.24 -4.88 4.83
N PRO A 114 7.51 -4.44 4.77
CA PRO A 114 7.87 -3.02 4.74
C PRO A 114 7.15 -2.20 3.64
N GLY A 115 6.82 -2.83 2.51
CA GLY A 115 6.13 -2.20 1.36
C GLY A 115 4.65 -1.94 1.64
N GLU A 116 3.91 -2.94 2.14
CA GLU A 116 2.51 -2.84 2.60
C GLU A 116 2.35 -1.72 3.61
N ASN A 117 3.22 -1.77 4.62
CA ASN A 117 3.16 -0.81 5.69
C ASN A 117 3.45 0.58 5.13
N GLN A 118 4.37 0.72 4.17
CA GLN A 118 4.67 2.00 3.56
C GLN A 118 3.49 2.55 2.72
N GLU A 119 2.84 1.75 1.88
CA GLU A 119 1.69 2.20 1.08
C GLU A 119 0.48 2.54 1.92
N ARG A 120 0.12 1.64 2.85
CA ARG A 120 -0.92 1.91 3.83
C ARG A 120 -0.60 3.17 4.63
N ASP A 121 0.64 3.32 5.09
CA ASP A 121 1.04 4.50 5.85
C ASP A 121 0.95 5.80 5.04
N LEU A 122 1.28 5.74 3.75
CA LEU A 122 1.15 6.87 2.83
C LEU A 122 -0.30 7.21 2.57
N LEU A 123 -1.16 6.21 2.31
CA LEU A 123 -2.59 6.42 2.15
C LEU A 123 -3.21 7.01 3.42
N ILE A 124 -2.87 6.47 4.59
CA ILE A 124 -3.31 7.03 5.88
C ILE A 124 -2.89 8.50 6.00
N TYR A 125 -1.63 8.82 5.65
CA TYR A 125 -1.15 10.19 5.68
C TYR A 125 -1.89 11.11 4.70
N ASP A 126 -2.12 10.65 3.47
CA ASP A 126 -2.80 11.39 2.42
C ASP A 126 -4.27 11.63 2.78
N LEU A 127 -4.99 10.63 3.30
CA LEU A 127 -6.37 10.76 3.79
C LEU A 127 -6.45 11.80 4.91
N VAL A 128 -5.59 11.71 5.93
CA VAL A 128 -5.59 12.66 7.06
C VAL A 128 -5.25 14.08 6.59
N THR A 129 -4.33 14.22 5.64
CA THR A 129 -3.95 15.52 5.06
C THR A 129 -5.08 16.11 4.22
N THR A 130 -5.73 15.27 3.41
CA THR A 130 -6.89 15.64 2.58
C THR A 130 -8.04 16.13 3.46
N PHE A 131 -8.41 15.37 4.49
CA PHE A 131 -9.44 15.77 5.44
C PHE A 131 -9.11 17.08 6.15
N ARG A 132 -7.83 17.32 6.45
CA ARG A 132 -7.39 18.61 6.99
C ARG A 132 -7.61 19.75 5.99
N ASP A 133 -7.29 19.53 4.73
CA ASP A 133 -7.46 20.54 3.69
C ASP A 133 -8.94 20.85 3.42
N PHE A 134 -9.84 19.90 3.72
CA PHE A 134 -11.30 20.08 3.74
C PHE A 134 -11.88 20.49 5.11
N GLY A 135 -11.05 20.99 6.03
CA GLY A 135 -11.51 21.69 7.24
C GLY A 135 -11.59 20.84 8.52
N LEU A 136 -11.27 19.54 8.48
CA LEU A 136 -11.11 18.76 9.71
C LEU A 136 -9.76 19.07 10.39
N THR A 137 -9.66 18.82 11.70
CA THR A 137 -8.35 18.81 12.35
C THR A 137 -7.63 17.50 12.02
N ALA A 138 -6.32 17.53 11.72
CA ALA A 138 -5.59 16.30 11.40
C ALA A 138 -5.56 15.32 12.60
N THR A 139 -5.36 15.84 13.80
CA THR A 139 -5.34 15.11 15.06
C THR A 139 -6.16 15.86 16.10
N ARG A 140 -6.79 15.15 17.05
CA ARG A 140 -7.34 15.78 18.27
C ARG A 140 -6.24 16.58 18.99
N ASN A 141 -6.48 17.86 19.28
CA ASN A 141 -5.69 18.64 20.23
C ASN A 141 -6.30 18.44 21.62
N ASP A 142 -5.47 18.21 22.64
CA ASP A 142 -5.94 17.91 24.01
C ASP A 142 -6.77 19.06 24.63
N GLU A 143 -6.66 20.28 24.09
CA GLU A 143 -7.33 21.49 24.58
C GLU A 143 -8.74 21.72 24.02
N ASN A 144 -9.12 21.12 22.89
CA ASN A 144 -10.42 21.33 22.24
C ASN A 144 -11.19 20.01 22.07
N LYS A 145 -11.61 19.44 23.20
CA LYS A 145 -12.47 18.23 23.27
C LYS A 145 -13.90 18.45 22.77
N ILE A 146 -14.30 19.68 22.48
CA ILE A 146 -15.72 20.07 22.27
C ILE A 146 -16.33 19.38 21.04
N ASN A 147 -15.56 19.11 19.99
CA ASN A 147 -16.03 18.34 18.83
C ASN A 147 -15.36 16.96 18.66
N GLY A 148 -14.39 16.61 19.52
CA GLY A 148 -13.87 15.25 19.73
C GLY A 148 -13.36 14.45 18.52
N LEU A 149 -13.42 14.96 17.31
CA LEU A 149 -13.29 14.20 16.06
C LEU A 149 -12.27 14.87 15.15
N SER A 150 -11.40 14.07 14.55
CA SER A 150 -10.28 14.49 13.71
C SER A 150 -10.17 13.58 12.48
N GLY A 151 -9.37 13.98 11.49
CA GLY A 151 -9.06 13.15 10.32
C GLY A 151 -8.49 11.78 10.74
N CYS A 152 -7.65 11.73 11.79
CA CYS A 152 -7.18 10.46 12.35
C CYS A 152 -8.31 9.58 12.91
N ASP A 153 -9.37 10.18 13.46
CA ASP A 153 -10.54 9.42 13.94
C ASP A 153 -11.39 8.90 12.80
N ALA A 154 -11.56 9.70 11.75
CA ALA A 154 -12.31 9.29 10.57
C ALA A 154 -11.64 8.07 9.90
N VAL A 155 -10.32 8.13 9.73
CA VAL A 155 -9.55 7.00 9.18
C VAL A 155 -9.54 5.80 10.13
N ALA A 156 -9.43 6.01 11.45
CA ALA A 156 -9.48 4.91 12.41
C ALA A 156 -10.82 4.18 12.39
N GLU A 157 -11.93 4.92 12.30
CA GLU A 157 -13.27 4.35 12.16
C GLU A 157 -13.42 3.56 10.85
N ALA A 158 -12.98 4.13 9.72
CA ALA A 158 -13.02 3.46 8.43
C ALA A 158 -12.19 2.15 8.41
N MET A 159 -10.98 2.19 8.97
CA MET A 159 -10.12 1.01 9.15
C MET A 159 -10.78 -0.04 10.04
N SER A 160 -11.47 0.38 11.11
CA SER A 160 -12.22 -0.52 11.98
C SER A 160 -13.40 -1.18 11.25
N LYS A 161 -14.14 -0.42 10.42
CA LYS A 161 -15.25 -0.96 9.61
C LYS A 161 -14.78 -1.97 8.55
N ARG A 162 -13.50 -1.93 8.17
CA ARG A 162 -12.86 -2.84 7.20
C ARG A 162 -12.09 -4.00 7.85
N ASP A 163 -12.09 -4.11 9.18
CA ASP A 163 -11.24 -5.05 9.93
C ASP A 163 -9.73 -4.94 9.59
N LEU A 164 -9.27 -3.73 9.22
CA LEU A 164 -7.87 -3.45 8.86
C LEU A 164 -7.07 -2.91 10.04
N THR A 165 -5.74 -3.03 9.98
CA THR A 165 -4.84 -2.47 11.02
C THR A 165 -3.86 -1.44 10.45
N PRO A 166 -3.60 -0.33 11.19
CA PRO A 166 -4.16 0.03 12.50
C PRO A 166 -5.59 0.59 12.43
N ASN A 167 -6.47 0.19 13.36
CA ASN A 167 -7.86 0.65 13.49
C ASN A 167 -8.11 1.51 14.74
N THR A 168 -7.06 2.03 15.37
CA THR A 168 -7.18 2.89 16.54
C THR A 168 -6.64 4.27 16.24
N PHE A 169 -7.24 5.30 16.86
CA PHE A 169 -6.74 6.67 16.78
C PHE A 169 -5.24 6.76 17.07
N ARG A 170 -4.76 6.09 18.13
CA ARG A 170 -3.33 6.09 18.50
C ARG A 170 -2.46 5.49 17.40
N GLY A 171 -2.89 4.39 16.80
CA GLY A 171 -2.16 3.75 15.70
C GLY A 171 -2.10 4.65 14.46
N ILE A 172 -3.24 5.22 14.06
CA ILE A 172 -3.33 6.14 12.92
C ILE A 172 -2.51 7.40 13.15
N LYS A 173 -2.61 8.03 14.33
CA LYS A 173 -1.81 9.20 14.70
C LYS A 173 -0.30 8.91 14.64
N ALA A 174 0.12 7.74 15.11
CA ALA A 174 1.53 7.34 15.06
C ALA A 174 2.04 7.20 13.61
N VAL A 175 1.23 6.60 12.73
CA VAL A 175 1.51 6.51 11.29
C VAL A 175 1.62 7.90 10.67
N TYR A 176 0.60 8.74 10.85
CA TYR A 176 0.54 10.10 10.33
C TYR A 176 1.77 10.92 10.73
N LEU A 177 2.13 10.95 12.02
CA LEU A 177 3.27 11.70 12.52
C LEU A 177 4.61 11.18 11.97
N ARG A 178 4.77 9.86 11.87
CA ARG A 178 5.97 9.23 11.30
C ARG A 178 6.16 9.62 9.84
N VAL A 179 5.10 9.55 9.03
CA VAL A 179 5.18 9.91 7.60
C VAL A 179 5.40 11.41 7.44
N LYS A 180 4.67 12.25 8.19
CA LYS A 180 4.86 13.71 8.23
C LYS A 180 6.32 14.10 8.52
N GLN A 181 6.97 13.44 9.49
CA GLN A 181 8.36 13.69 9.83
C GLN A 181 9.32 13.33 8.70
N LYS A 182 9.05 12.24 7.96
CA LYS A 182 9.85 11.86 6.78
C LYS A 182 9.76 12.94 5.69
N TYR A 183 8.55 13.42 5.37
CA TYR A 183 8.35 14.52 4.42
C TYR A 183 9.06 15.80 4.86
N ALA A 184 8.96 16.18 6.14
CA ALA A 184 9.64 17.36 6.69
C ALA A 184 11.17 17.26 6.62
N ALA A 185 11.72 16.05 6.70
CA ALA A 185 13.15 15.78 6.58
C ALA A 185 13.64 15.71 5.11
N GLY A 186 12.81 16.06 4.12
CA GLY A 186 13.16 16.00 2.70
C GLY A 186 13.27 14.58 2.15
N LYS A 187 13.01 13.55 2.96
CA LYS A 187 12.94 12.16 2.52
C LYS A 187 11.59 11.99 1.83
N ARG A 188 11.57 11.94 0.50
CA ARG A 188 10.38 11.48 -0.24
C ARG A 188 10.33 9.96 -0.08
N PRO A 189 9.41 9.37 0.71
CA PRO A 189 9.19 7.93 0.65
C PRO A 189 8.70 7.59 -0.77
N GLY A 190 9.59 7.27 -1.71
CA GLY A 190 9.21 6.75 -3.03
C GLY A 190 8.65 5.33 -2.92
N LEU A 191 7.81 4.82 -3.83
CA LEU A 191 7.19 5.39 -5.04
C LEU A 191 5.98 4.50 -5.40
N GLY A 192 4.85 5.10 -5.81
CA GLY A 192 3.64 4.40 -6.26
C GLY A 192 2.31 5.17 -6.11
N VAL A 193 2.28 6.34 -5.46
CA VAL A 193 1.03 6.99 -5.00
C VAL A 193 0.66 8.28 -5.78
N SER A 194 1.19 8.51 -6.99
CA SER A 194 0.72 9.67 -7.78
C SER A 194 -0.69 9.47 -8.34
N VAL A 195 -1.11 8.21 -8.55
CA VAL A 195 -2.44 7.89 -9.10
C VAL A 195 -3.55 8.10 -8.06
N THR A 196 -3.32 7.70 -6.81
CA THR A 196 -4.32 7.83 -5.73
C THR A 196 -4.52 9.29 -5.31
N SER A 197 -3.47 10.10 -5.27
CA SER A 197 -3.57 11.54 -4.94
C SER A 197 -4.29 12.37 -6.02
N GLU A 198 -4.22 11.98 -7.29
CA GLU A 198 -5.00 12.62 -8.37
C GLU A 198 -6.46 12.15 -8.38
N LEU A 199 -6.71 10.85 -8.19
CA LEU A 199 -8.07 10.29 -8.08
C LEU A 199 -8.84 10.83 -6.87
N ILE A 200 -8.17 11.00 -5.72
CA ILE A 200 -8.78 11.57 -4.50
C ILE A 200 -9.20 13.03 -4.73
N LYS A 201 -8.39 13.81 -5.47
CA LYS A 201 -8.72 15.21 -5.77
C LYS A 201 -9.87 15.34 -6.78
N ASP A 202 -9.89 14.49 -7.80
CA ASP A 202 -10.92 14.51 -8.84
C ASP A 202 -12.29 13.99 -8.36
N THR A 203 -12.32 13.16 -7.32
CA THR A 203 -13.57 12.61 -6.75
C THR A 203 -14.24 13.58 -5.78
N ILE A 204 -13.48 14.45 -5.09
CA ILE A 204 -14.04 15.41 -4.14
C ILE A 204 -14.43 16.75 -4.81
N LEU A 205 -13.84 17.08 -5.96
CA LEU A 205 -14.09 18.32 -6.71
C LEU A 205 -15.25 18.23 -7.73
N LYS A 206 -15.90 17.07 -7.87
CA LYS A 206 -17.17 16.91 -8.61
C LYS A 206 -18.36 17.03 -7.68
#